data_AF-A0A7X5L8E3-F1
#
_entry.id   AF-A0A7X5L8E3-F1
#
_cell.length_a   1.000
_cell.length_b   1.000
_cell.length_c   1.000
_cell.angle_alpha   90.00
_cell.angle_beta   90.00
_cell.angle_gamma   90.00
#
_symmetry.space_group_name_H-M   'P 1'
#
loop_
_entity.id
_entity.type
_entity.pdbx_description
1 polymer ?
#
loop_
_entity_poly.entity_id
_entity_poly.type
_entity_poly.pdbx_seq_one_letter_code
_entity_poly.pdbx_strand_id
1 'polypeptide(L)'
;MTKLLEISTTGVPRIIETFEKKSINVKNQKTNERGGGIEGELSLPNIVGSIKGFFSRNKMSKGEDSEASEIEQKIEYNFSFSEIQKEIGNLIKAFQIDMIYICIDELWLIDDKNNISFQPMFLDYLRQTFFGQRGISIKIASIRETTKLNSKTSATNCYGLQSGHDIVELANLDSLQDKESVKIKKFSDILTMRINFFSDENIPYNKPYILKTIFKNERYFSEMIAMSNGIPRNFLRILQLCLGRINYDLGRYFVHIYLISEVVMDIYLNERRSNMPMNDASVYNVINKYIETNQNIFFVISTEQVKKFSVDINNLIYTEILHRIPSSITPNKIMDSYKAYFVDAGKYLYLLKEKDREGYLAALTNFALVIPDDLLENLKNILWI
;
A
#
# COMPACT_ATOMS: atom_id res chain seq x y z
N MET A 1 12.73 -17.72 -22.52
CA MET A 1 12.54 -16.26 -22.44
C MET A 1 11.71 -15.74 -23.62
N THR A 2 12.11 -16.00 -24.86
CA THR A 2 11.34 -15.61 -26.08
C THR A 2 9.90 -16.10 -26.09
N LYS A 3 9.67 -17.36 -25.70
CA LYS A 3 8.32 -17.94 -25.60
C LYS A 3 7.44 -17.26 -24.54
N LEU A 4 8.02 -16.85 -23.41
CA LEU A 4 7.29 -16.11 -22.37
C LEU A 4 6.88 -14.73 -22.90
N LEU A 5 7.80 -14.02 -23.56
CA LEU A 5 7.51 -12.74 -24.20
C LEU A 5 6.36 -12.88 -25.20
N GLU A 6 6.44 -13.88 -26.09
CA GLU A 6 5.41 -14.14 -27.09
C GLU A 6 4.03 -14.42 -26.45
N ILE A 7 3.95 -15.32 -25.47
CA ILE A 7 2.68 -15.61 -24.77
C ILE A 7 2.14 -14.37 -24.04
N SER A 8 3.01 -13.57 -23.44
CA SER A 8 2.59 -12.35 -22.73
C SER A 8 2.14 -11.22 -23.67
N THR A 9 2.69 -11.13 -24.89
CA THR A 9 2.35 -10.07 -25.86
C THR A 9 1.23 -10.44 -26.81
N THR A 10 1.25 -11.67 -27.35
CA THR A 10 0.33 -12.08 -28.42
C THR A 10 -0.72 -13.07 -27.92
N GLY A 11 -0.56 -13.68 -26.75
CA GLY A 11 -1.44 -14.73 -26.26
C GLY A 11 -1.09 -16.11 -26.84
N VAL A 12 -1.85 -17.13 -26.44
CA VAL A 12 -1.66 -18.52 -26.85
C VAL A 12 -2.51 -18.82 -28.07
N PRO A 13 -1.94 -19.36 -29.16
CA PRO A 13 -2.71 -19.72 -30.35
C PRO A 13 -3.67 -20.88 -30.04
N ARG A 14 -4.96 -20.68 -30.33
CA ARG A 14 -6.01 -21.70 -30.24
C ARG A 14 -6.63 -21.88 -31.62
N ILE A 15 -6.61 -23.11 -32.12
CA ILE A 15 -7.22 -23.46 -33.41
C ILE A 15 -8.73 -23.56 -33.21
N ILE A 16 -9.49 -22.71 -33.88
CA ILE A 16 -10.96 -22.69 -33.77
C ILE A 16 -11.59 -23.54 -34.87
N GLU A 17 -11.09 -23.42 -36.11
CA GLU A 17 -11.65 -24.10 -37.27
C GLU A 17 -10.55 -24.55 -38.22
N THR A 18 -10.76 -25.72 -38.82
CA THR A 18 -9.87 -26.31 -39.82
C THR A 18 -10.68 -26.52 -41.09
N PHE A 19 -10.34 -25.81 -42.16
CA PHE A 19 -10.99 -25.97 -43.46
C PHE A 19 -10.10 -26.82 -44.38
N GLU A 20 -10.63 -27.94 -44.88
CA GLU A 20 -10.01 -28.67 -45.98
C GLU A 20 -10.61 -28.18 -47.31
N LYS A 21 -9.80 -27.54 -48.15
CA LYS A 21 -10.16 -27.33 -49.56
C LYS A 21 -9.57 -28.45 -50.40
N LYS A 22 -10.44 -29.24 -51.04
CA LYS A 22 -10.05 -30.11 -52.16
C LYS A 22 -9.90 -29.25 -53.41
N SER A 23 -8.69 -29.16 -53.93
CA SER A 23 -8.38 -28.43 -55.15
C SER A 23 -8.72 -29.30 -56.38
N ILE A 24 -9.72 -28.88 -57.17
CA ILE A 24 -9.93 -29.41 -58.53
C ILE A 24 -8.98 -28.65 -59.45
N ASN A 25 -8.01 -29.36 -60.02
CA ASN A 25 -7.04 -28.84 -60.97
C ASN A 25 -7.75 -28.36 -62.25
N VAL A 26 -7.81 -27.04 -62.47
CA VAL A 26 -8.05 -26.45 -63.78
C VAL A 26 -6.74 -25.83 -64.25
N LYS A 27 -6.11 -26.45 -65.25
CA LYS A 27 -4.97 -25.88 -65.97
C LYS A 27 -5.39 -24.54 -66.58
N ASN A 28 -4.63 -23.47 -66.34
CA ASN A 28 -4.23 -22.55 -67.42
C ASN A 28 -3.03 -21.65 -67.07
N GLN A 29 -2.46 -21.10 -68.13
CA GLN A 29 -1.06 -20.76 -68.35
C GLN A 29 -0.50 -19.53 -67.61
N LYS A 30 0.83 -19.62 -67.38
CA LYS A 30 1.84 -18.60 -67.02
C LYS A 30 1.54 -17.14 -67.40
N THR A 31 1.94 -16.23 -66.51
CA THR A 31 2.89 -15.13 -66.81
C THR A 31 3.63 -14.72 -65.54
N ASN A 32 4.94 -14.46 -65.70
CA ASN A 32 5.87 -14.01 -64.65
C ASN A 32 5.72 -12.51 -64.40
N GLU A 33 5.95 -12.06 -63.16
CA GLU A 33 6.81 -10.89 -62.91
C GLU A 33 7.31 -10.86 -61.45
N ARG A 34 8.61 -10.57 -61.31
CA ARG A 34 9.34 -10.37 -60.04
C ARG A 34 9.21 -8.91 -59.63
N GLY A 35 8.96 -8.65 -58.34
CA GLY A 35 9.12 -7.33 -57.74
C GLY A 35 9.09 -7.45 -56.22
N GLY A 36 10.27 -7.39 -55.59
CA GLY A 36 10.40 -7.27 -54.14
C GLY A 36 10.30 -5.81 -53.70
N GLY A 37 9.63 -5.60 -52.58
CA GLY A 37 9.59 -4.32 -51.85
C GLY A 37 8.77 -4.48 -50.57
N ILE A 38 9.42 -4.36 -49.42
CA ILE A 38 8.75 -4.15 -48.12
C ILE A 38 9.29 -2.81 -47.60
N GLU A 39 8.49 -1.76 -47.72
CA GLU A 39 8.60 -0.58 -46.86
C GLU A 39 7.54 -0.73 -45.76
N GLY A 40 7.98 -0.71 -44.51
CA GLY A 40 7.11 -0.80 -43.34
C GLY A 40 6.94 0.59 -42.71
N GLU A 41 5.69 1.04 -42.64
CA GLU A 41 5.28 2.13 -41.76
C GLU A 41 4.38 1.54 -40.67
N LEU A 42 4.74 1.77 -39.41
CA LEU A 42 4.10 1.19 -38.23
C LEU A 42 3.06 2.18 -37.70
N SER A 43 1.77 1.87 -37.87
CA SER A 43 0.69 2.55 -37.16
C SER A 43 -0.16 1.52 -36.41
N LEU A 44 -0.20 1.63 -35.08
CA LEU A 44 -1.15 0.90 -34.23
C LEU A 44 -2.56 1.44 -34.48
N PRO A 45 -3.52 0.56 -34.85
CA PRO A 45 -4.71 0.42 -34.02
C PRO A 45 -5.30 -1.00 -34.01
N ASN A 46 -6.05 -1.33 -32.95
CA ASN A 46 -7.08 -2.38 -32.85
C ASN A 46 -6.81 -3.67 -33.64
N ILE A 47 -6.11 -4.62 -33.02
CA ILE A 47 -5.82 -5.93 -33.64
C ILE A 47 -7.02 -6.86 -33.45
N VAL A 48 -8.01 -6.74 -34.34
CA VAL A 48 -8.63 -7.93 -34.95
C VAL A 48 -7.82 -8.22 -36.21
N GLY A 49 -6.60 -8.73 -36.00
CA GLY A 49 -5.67 -9.05 -37.07
C GLY A 49 -5.70 -10.55 -37.34
N SER A 50 -6.47 -10.98 -38.34
CA SER A 50 -6.32 -12.32 -38.91
C SER A 50 -4.97 -12.40 -39.62
N ILE A 51 -3.95 -12.95 -38.97
CA ILE A 51 -2.66 -13.24 -39.58
C ILE A 51 -2.80 -14.58 -40.33
N LYS A 52 -2.87 -14.53 -41.66
CA LYS A 52 -2.75 -15.71 -42.52
C LYS A 52 -1.28 -16.16 -42.54
N GLY A 53 -0.90 -17.07 -41.65
CA GLY A 53 0.40 -17.71 -41.68
C GLY A 53 0.39 -18.93 -42.61
N PHE A 54 1.05 -18.85 -43.76
CA PHE A 54 1.33 -20.02 -44.62
C PHE A 54 2.57 -20.76 -44.07
N PHE A 55 2.37 -21.93 -43.49
CA PHE A 55 3.47 -22.86 -43.18
C PHE A 55 3.55 -23.93 -44.27
N SER A 56 4.48 -23.75 -45.22
CA SER A 56 4.88 -24.81 -46.16
C SER A 56 6.07 -25.59 -45.59
N ARG A 57 5.86 -26.86 -45.26
CA ARG A 57 6.91 -27.78 -44.80
C ARG A 57 7.25 -28.74 -45.94
N ASN A 58 8.24 -28.39 -46.76
CA ASN A 58 8.72 -29.27 -47.82
C ASN A 58 9.52 -30.44 -47.22
N LYS A 59 8.89 -31.62 -47.15
CA LYS A 59 9.60 -32.91 -47.11
C LYS A 59 9.62 -33.47 -48.53
N MET A 60 10.80 -33.49 -49.15
CA MET A 60 11.03 -34.25 -50.37
C MET A 60 11.12 -35.74 -50.02
N SER A 61 10.10 -36.50 -50.39
CA SER A 61 10.20 -37.94 -50.63
C SER A 61 9.45 -38.28 -51.91
N LYS A 62 10.14 -39.01 -52.81
CA LYS A 62 9.69 -39.39 -54.15
C LYS A 62 8.45 -40.29 -54.10
N GLY A 63 7.51 -40.00 -54.98
CA GLY A 63 6.62 -40.97 -55.64
C GLY A 63 5.36 -41.34 -54.88
N GLU A 64 4.28 -40.61 -55.15
CA GLU A 64 2.90 -41.05 -55.39
C GLU A 64 2.01 -39.79 -55.43
N ASP A 65 1.01 -39.76 -56.31
CA ASP A 65 0.08 -38.64 -56.48
C ASP A 65 -0.69 -38.39 -55.18
N SER A 66 -0.14 -37.55 -54.30
CA SER A 66 -0.83 -37.09 -53.11
C SER A 66 -1.58 -35.80 -53.44
N GLU A 67 -2.92 -35.86 -53.42
CA GLU A 67 -3.80 -34.69 -53.38
C GLU A 67 -3.27 -33.70 -52.33
N ALA A 68 -2.84 -32.52 -52.77
CA ALA A 68 -2.44 -31.45 -51.87
C ALA A 68 -3.71 -30.82 -51.28
N SER A 69 -4.13 -31.31 -50.11
CA SER A 69 -5.12 -30.62 -49.29
C SER A 69 -4.44 -29.41 -48.62
N GLU A 70 -4.79 -28.21 -49.06
CA GLU A 70 -4.47 -27.00 -48.30
C GLU A 70 -5.43 -26.92 -47.11
N ILE A 71 -4.85 -27.05 -45.91
CA ILE A 71 -5.57 -26.91 -44.65
C ILE A 71 -5.47 -25.43 -44.24
N GLU A 72 -6.54 -24.66 -44.42
CA GLU A 72 -6.63 -23.30 -43.87
C GLU A 72 -7.10 -23.38 -42.41
N GLN A 73 -6.24 -23.01 -41.46
CA GLN A 73 -6.57 -22.96 -40.03
C GLN A 73 -6.84 -21.53 -39.57
N LYS A 74 -7.97 -21.32 -38.89
CA LYS A 74 -8.25 -20.06 -38.20
C LYS A 74 -7.71 -20.16 -36.77
N ILE A 75 -6.65 -19.39 -36.50
CA ILE A 75 -6.00 -19.31 -35.19
C ILE A 75 -6.50 -18.04 -34.48
N GLU A 76 -7.05 -18.18 -33.28
CA GLU A 76 -7.33 -17.07 -32.38
C GLU A 76 -6.34 -17.13 -31.23
N TYR A 77 -5.77 -15.99 -30.88
CA TYR A 77 -4.85 -15.91 -29.76
C TYR A 77 -5.60 -15.52 -28.49
N ASN A 78 -5.52 -16.36 -27.47
CA ASN A 78 -6.17 -16.16 -26.19
C ASN A 78 -5.13 -16.02 -25.08
N PHE A 79 -5.30 -15.01 -24.23
CA PHE A 79 -4.42 -14.81 -23.10
C PHE A 79 -4.62 -15.94 -22.07
N SER A 80 -3.54 -16.60 -21.66
CA SER A 80 -3.60 -17.74 -20.72
C SER A 80 -2.60 -17.57 -19.59
N PHE A 81 -3.12 -17.28 -18.39
CA PHE A 81 -2.31 -17.19 -17.18
C PHE A 81 -1.61 -18.51 -16.82
N SER A 82 -2.22 -19.65 -17.14
CA SER A 82 -1.63 -20.97 -16.84
C SER A 82 -0.38 -21.25 -17.67
N GLU A 83 -0.34 -20.79 -18.92
CA GLU A 83 0.87 -20.91 -19.75
C GLU A 83 1.97 -19.97 -19.30
N ILE A 84 1.62 -18.73 -18.95
CA ILE A 84 2.56 -17.74 -18.40
C ILE A 84 3.19 -18.29 -17.11
N GLN A 85 2.37 -18.80 -16.19
CA GLN A 85 2.84 -19.47 -14.98
C GLN A 85 3.81 -20.61 -15.33
N LYS A 86 3.43 -21.51 -16.23
CA LYS A 86 4.29 -22.65 -16.60
C LYS A 86 5.66 -22.18 -17.11
N GLU A 87 5.70 -21.19 -17.98
CA GLU A 87 6.95 -20.67 -18.52
C GLU A 87 7.78 -19.90 -17.49
N ILE A 88 7.16 -19.14 -16.57
CA ILE A 88 7.85 -18.54 -15.42
C ILE A 88 8.51 -19.64 -14.56
N GLY A 89 7.78 -20.71 -14.25
CA GLY A 89 8.30 -21.82 -13.46
C GLY A 89 9.43 -22.57 -14.14
N ASN A 90 9.38 -22.70 -15.47
CA ASN A 90 10.48 -23.26 -16.27
C ASN A 90 11.72 -22.37 -16.19
N LEU A 91 11.56 -21.05 -16.24
CA LEU A 91 12.67 -20.11 -16.13
C LEU A 91 13.31 -20.16 -14.74
N ILE A 92 12.52 -20.14 -13.67
CA ILE A 92 13.02 -20.24 -12.28
C ILE A 92 13.89 -21.49 -12.12
N LYS A 93 13.41 -22.64 -12.62
CA LYS A 93 14.16 -23.90 -12.60
C LYS A 93 15.42 -23.85 -13.46
N ALA A 94 15.33 -23.31 -14.67
CA ALA A 94 16.46 -23.23 -15.60
C ALA A 94 17.58 -22.34 -15.04
N PHE A 95 17.23 -21.24 -14.37
CA PHE A 95 18.18 -20.34 -13.72
C PHE A 95 18.61 -20.78 -12.33
N GLN A 96 18.08 -21.90 -11.80
CA GLN A 96 18.36 -22.38 -10.45
C GLN A 96 18.13 -21.30 -9.38
N ILE A 97 17.06 -20.51 -9.55
CA ILE A 97 16.69 -19.47 -8.60
C ILE A 97 15.83 -20.11 -7.50
N ASP A 98 16.29 -20.00 -6.25
CA ASP A 98 15.53 -20.51 -5.10
C ASP A 98 14.30 -19.64 -4.78
N MET A 99 14.47 -18.32 -4.88
CA MET A 99 13.44 -17.35 -4.50
C MET A 99 13.52 -16.06 -5.31
N ILE A 100 12.36 -15.63 -5.82
CA ILE A 100 12.14 -14.32 -6.44
C ILE A 100 11.29 -13.49 -5.50
N TYR A 101 11.77 -12.28 -5.19
CA TYR A 101 10.98 -11.28 -4.48
C TYR A 101 10.47 -10.23 -5.45
N ILE A 102 9.14 -10.09 -5.53
CA ILE A 102 8.48 -9.02 -6.27
C ILE A 102 8.01 -7.99 -5.24
N CYS A 103 8.69 -6.86 -5.18
CA CYS A 103 8.35 -5.76 -4.28
C CYS A 103 7.60 -4.68 -5.07
N ILE A 104 6.36 -4.42 -4.68
CA ILE A 104 5.54 -3.33 -5.22
C ILE A 104 5.48 -2.24 -4.17
N ASP A 105 5.98 -1.07 -4.53
CA ASP A 105 5.80 0.14 -3.75
C ASP A 105 4.70 1.01 -4.38
N GLU A 106 4.10 1.88 -3.57
CA GLU A 106 3.17 2.91 -4.02
C GLU A 106 1.96 2.40 -4.83
N LEU A 107 1.38 1.25 -4.44
CA LEU A 107 0.23 0.65 -5.14
C LEU A 107 -0.95 1.61 -5.33
N TRP A 108 -1.13 2.58 -4.42
CA TRP A 108 -2.19 3.57 -4.50
C TRP A 108 -2.08 4.51 -5.71
N LEU A 109 -0.87 4.70 -6.28
CA LEU A 109 -0.64 5.58 -7.42
C LEU A 109 -1.27 5.07 -8.73
N ILE A 110 -1.64 3.80 -8.80
CA ILE A 110 -2.33 3.23 -9.98
C ILE A 110 -3.61 4.03 -10.30
N ASP A 111 -4.28 4.58 -9.28
CA ASP A 111 -5.61 5.19 -9.41
C ASP A 111 -5.64 6.70 -9.14
N ASP A 112 -4.49 7.38 -9.11
CA ASP A 112 -4.34 8.79 -8.67
C ASP A 112 -5.26 9.79 -9.39
N LYS A 113 -5.87 9.41 -10.53
CA LYS A 113 -6.70 10.28 -11.38
C LYS A 113 -8.06 9.74 -11.78
N ASN A 114 -8.47 8.54 -11.34
CA ASN A 114 -9.64 7.85 -11.89
C ASN A 114 -10.73 7.54 -10.85
N ASN A 115 -12.00 7.75 -11.21
CA ASN A 115 -13.16 7.34 -10.40
C ASN A 115 -13.30 5.82 -10.31
N ILE A 116 -12.78 5.09 -11.30
CA ILE A 116 -12.74 3.62 -11.33
C ILE A 116 -11.35 3.19 -10.88
N SER A 117 -11.32 2.25 -9.94
CA SER A 117 -10.08 1.72 -9.39
C SER A 117 -9.61 0.51 -10.19
N PHE A 118 -8.42 0.60 -10.77
CA PHE A 118 -7.73 -0.51 -11.42
C PHE A 118 -6.91 -1.35 -10.44
N GLN A 119 -6.69 -0.88 -9.21
CA GLN A 119 -5.95 -1.63 -8.19
C GLN A 119 -6.47 -3.07 -8.00
N PRO A 120 -7.78 -3.34 -7.81
CA PRO A 120 -8.26 -4.72 -7.70
C PRO A 120 -7.97 -5.57 -8.93
N MET A 121 -8.03 -4.99 -10.14
CA MET A 121 -7.79 -5.73 -11.38
C MET A 121 -6.31 -6.09 -11.52
N PHE A 122 -5.43 -5.13 -11.24
CA PHE A 122 -3.99 -5.35 -11.21
C PHE A 122 -3.61 -6.45 -10.21
N LEU A 123 -4.17 -6.39 -9.01
CA LEU A 123 -3.92 -7.39 -7.97
C LEU A 123 -4.43 -8.78 -8.36
N ASP A 124 -5.56 -8.86 -9.06
CA ASP A 124 -6.07 -10.14 -9.56
C ASP A 124 -5.18 -10.74 -10.65
N TYR A 125 -4.69 -9.92 -11.59
CA TYR A 125 -3.73 -10.38 -12.60
C TYR A 125 -2.41 -10.82 -11.99
N LEU A 126 -1.95 -10.11 -10.96
CA LEU A 126 -0.76 -10.49 -10.20
C LEU A 126 -0.98 -11.84 -9.49
N ARG A 127 -2.15 -12.03 -8.87
CA ARG A 127 -2.56 -13.32 -8.28
C ARG A 127 -2.54 -14.41 -9.33
N GLN A 128 -3.25 -14.23 -10.44
CA GLN A 128 -3.34 -15.22 -11.51
C GLN A 128 -2.00 -15.49 -12.20
N THR A 129 -1.05 -14.55 -12.20
CA THR A 129 0.26 -14.73 -12.86
C THR A 129 1.29 -15.42 -11.96
N PHE A 130 1.30 -15.11 -10.67
CA PHE A 130 2.40 -15.52 -9.79
C PHE A 130 1.98 -16.43 -8.64
N PHE A 131 0.72 -16.37 -8.19
CA PHE A 131 0.29 -17.16 -7.05
C PHE A 131 0.19 -18.63 -7.46
N GLY A 132 0.77 -19.52 -6.65
CA GLY A 132 0.87 -20.95 -6.94
C GLY A 132 2.25 -21.40 -7.47
N GLN A 133 3.13 -20.46 -7.83
CA GLN A 133 4.53 -20.75 -8.12
C GLN A 133 5.31 -20.92 -6.81
N ARG A 134 6.05 -22.03 -6.67
CA ARG A 134 7.05 -22.14 -5.60
C ARG A 134 8.24 -21.24 -5.92
N GLY A 135 8.83 -20.63 -4.91
CA GLY A 135 9.99 -19.75 -5.08
C GLY A 135 9.64 -18.34 -5.55
N ILE A 136 8.39 -17.89 -5.39
CA ILE A 136 8.01 -16.48 -5.59
C ILE A 136 7.35 -15.95 -4.32
N SER A 137 7.79 -14.78 -3.87
CA SER A 137 7.16 -14.02 -2.77
C SER A 137 6.89 -12.60 -3.23
N ILE A 138 5.66 -12.15 -3.00
CA ILE A 138 5.24 -10.80 -3.36
C ILE A 138 5.05 -9.98 -2.09
N LYS A 139 5.69 -8.81 -2.06
CA LYS A 139 5.59 -7.83 -0.98
C LYS A 139 4.99 -6.56 -1.54
N ILE A 140 3.88 -6.12 -0.95
CA ILE A 140 3.16 -4.93 -1.39
C ILE A 140 3.21 -3.92 -0.24
N ALA A 141 3.77 -2.75 -0.50
CA ALA A 141 3.62 -1.59 0.37
C ALA A 141 2.36 -0.82 -0.05
N SER A 142 1.49 -0.55 0.91
CA SER A 142 0.16 0.00 0.64
C SER A 142 -0.33 0.85 1.81
N ILE A 143 -1.00 1.96 1.50
CA ILE A 143 -1.70 2.79 2.49
C ILE A 143 -3.13 2.26 2.64
N ARG A 144 -3.55 1.91 3.85
CA ARG A 144 -4.77 1.13 4.12
C ARG A 144 -6.05 1.84 3.67
N GLU A 145 -6.09 3.17 3.78
CA GLU A 145 -7.25 4.00 3.49
C GLU A 145 -7.46 4.22 1.99
N THR A 146 -6.39 4.22 1.20
CA THR A 146 -6.42 4.49 -0.24
C THR A 146 -6.36 3.21 -1.08
N THR A 147 -5.81 2.13 -0.51
CA THR A 147 -5.60 0.89 -1.24
C THR A 147 -6.88 0.06 -1.32
N LYS A 148 -7.33 -0.20 -2.54
CA LYS A 148 -8.47 -1.06 -2.85
C LYS A 148 -7.98 -2.45 -3.24
N LEU A 149 -7.96 -3.36 -2.27
CA LEU A 149 -7.49 -4.73 -2.49
C LEU A 149 -8.45 -5.58 -3.35
N ASN A 150 -9.75 -5.30 -3.28
CA ASN A 150 -10.78 -6.05 -3.99
C ASN A 150 -11.95 -5.15 -4.42
N SER A 151 -12.73 -5.60 -5.42
CA SER A 151 -13.81 -4.82 -6.04
C SER A 151 -15.07 -4.67 -5.18
N LYS A 152 -15.29 -5.55 -4.17
CA LYS A 152 -16.44 -5.58 -3.25
C LYS A 152 -17.84 -5.45 -3.89
N THR A 153 -17.99 -5.77 -5.17
CA THR A 153 -19.23 -5.58 -5.93
C THR A 153 -20.28 -6.69 -5.69
N SER A 154 -19.87 -7.96 -5.66
CA SER A 154 -20.71 -9.11 -5.30
C SER A 154 -19.86 -10.36 -5.02
N ALA A 155 -20.37 -11.36 -4.30
CA ALA A 155 -19.63 -12.59 -3.99
C ALA A 155 -19.22 -13.39 -5.25
N THR A 156 -19.97 -13.26 -6.36
CA THR A 156 -19.73 -13.96 -7.62
C THR A 156 -18.81 -13.22 -8.58
N ASN A 157 -18.71 -11.88 -8.50
CA ASN A 157 -17.86 -11.04 -9.35
C ASN A 157 -16.77 -10.30 -8.55
N CYS A 158 -16.36 -10.84 -7.41
CA CYS A 158 -15.25 -10.28 -6.63
C CYS A 158 -13.93 -10.65 -7.31
N TYR A 159 -13.13 -9.65 -7.63
CA TYR A 159 -11.76 -9.82 -8.13
C TYR A 159 -10.79 -8.98 -7.32
N GLY A 160 -9.52 -9.41 -7.31
CA GLY A 160 -8.43 -8.81 -6.54
C GLY A 160 -7.86 -9.79 -5.52
N LEU A 161 -7.41 -9.26 -4.39
CA LEU A 161 -6.83 -10.04 -3.30
C LEU A 161 -7.71 -9.97 -2.05
N GLN A 162 -7.95 -11.13 -1.43
CA GLN A 162 -8.60 -11.21 -0.15
C GLN A 162 -7.57 -11.22 0.99
N SER A 163 -7.67 -10.22 1.87
CA SER A 163 -6.86 -10.16 3.08
C SER A 163 -7.15 -11.37 3.99
N GLY A 164 -6.09 -11.99 4.51
CA GLY A 164 -6.12 -13.19 5.34
C GLY A 164 -6.12 -14.52 4.58
N HIS A 165 -6.58 -14.53 3.32
CA HIS A 165 -6.58 -15.73 2.48
C HIS A 165 -5.44 -15.68 1.44
N ASP A 166 -5.40 -14.62 0.66
CA ASP A 166 -4.42 -14.46 -0.43
C ASP A 166 -3.18 -13.69 0.02
N ILE A 167 -3.37 -12.72 0.92
CA ILE A 167 -2.29 -11.89 1.47
C ILE A 167 -2.36 -11.81 2.98
N VAL A 168 -1.21 -11.68 3.61
CA VAL A 168 -1.07 -11.50 5.05
C VAL A 168 -0.37 -10.17 5.31
N GLU A 169 -0.90 -9.38 6.24
CA GLU A 169 -0.28 -8.14 6.70
C GLU A 169 0.98 -8.47 7.51
N LEU A 170 2.16 -8.17 6.97
CA LEU A 170 3.45 -8.48 7.62
C LEU A 170 3.79 -7.49 8.73
N ALA A 171 3.71 -6.19 8.41
CA ALA A 171 4.03 -5.11 9.33
C ALA A 171 3.11 -3.93 9.05
N ASN A 172 2.48 -3.41 10.10
CA ASN A 172 1.73 -2.17 10.03
C ASN A 172 2.36 -1.16 10.98
N LEU A 173 3.14 -0.26 10.39
CA LEU A 173 3.85 0.81 11.12
C LEU A 173 2.94 1.98 11.49
N ASP A 174 1.68 1.97 11.06
CA ASP A 174 0.72 3.05 11.23
C ASP A 174 -0.52 2.61 12.04
N SER A 175 -0.53 1.37 12.54
CA SER A 175 -1.63 0.83 13.36
C SER A 175 -1.51 1.22 14.82
N LEU A 176 -2.55 1.87 15.35
CA LEU A 176 -2.74 1.98 16.79
C LEU A 176 -3.00 0.59 17.38
N GLN A 177 -2.17 0.23 18.35
CA GLN A 177 -2.38 -0.98 19.13
C GLN A 177 -3.37 -0.71 20.26
N ASP A 178 -4.06 -1.73 20.73
CA ASP A 178 -5.16 -1.56 21.68
C ASP A 178 -4.66 -1.49 23.13
N LYS A 179 -3.74 -2.39 23.51
CA LYS A 179 -3.24 -2.50 24.89
C LYS A 179 -1.91 -1.77 25.09
N GLU A 180 -1.85 -0.90 26.09
CA GLU A 180 -0.66 -0.11 26.44
C GLU A 180 0.56 -0.97 26.77
N SER A 181 0.38 -2.07 27.50
CA SER A 181 1.47 -3.02 27.80
C SER A 181 2.06 -3.66 26.54
N VAL A 182 1.22 -3.94 25.54
CA VAL A 182 1.66 -4.47 24.23
C VAL A 182 2.36 -3.39 23.42
N LYS A 183 1.88 -2.14 23.46
CA LYS A 183 2.55 -0.98 22.84
C LYS A 183 3.97 -0.83 23.37
N ILE A 184 4.12 -0.64 24.68
CA ILE A 184 5.41 -0.41 25.32
C ILE A 184 6.39 -1.52 24.97
N LYS A 185 5.96 -2.78 25.06
CA LYS A 185 6.79 -3.94 24.71
C LYS A 185 7.25 -3.89 23.24
N LYS A 186 6.33 -3.70 22.29
CA LYS A 186 6.65 -3.67 20.85
C LYS A 186 7.63 -2.55 20.50
N PHE A 187 7.40 -1.34 20.98
CA PHE A 187 8.27 -0.19 20.67
C PHE A 187 9.68 -0.38 21.21
N SER A 188 9.79 -0.94 22.41
CA SER A 188 11.09 -1.19 23.01
C SER A 188 11.81 -2.36 22.34
N ASP A 189 11.08 -3.36 21.84
CA ASP A 189 11.64 -4.43 21.02
C ASP A 189 12.13 -3.90 19.66
N ILE A 190 11.36 -3.02 19.00
CA ILE A 190 11.77 -2.34 17.75
C ILE A 190 13.06 -1.54 17.96
N LEU A 191 13.11 -0.73 19.02
CA LEU A 191 14.29 0.09 19.33
C LEU A 191 15.52 -0.78 19.62
N THR A 192 15.33 -1.82 20.44
CA THR A 192 16.40 -2.75 20.80
C THR A 192 16.93 -3.51 19.59
N MET A 193 16.03 -4.04 18.76
CA MET A 193 16.40 -4.74 17.53
C MET A 193 17.16 -3.82 16.58
N ARG A 194 16.70 -2.58 16.40
CA ARG A 194 17.35 -1.60 15.52
C ARG A 194 18.74 -1.24 16.00
N ILE A 195 18.92 -0.99 17.30
CA ILE A 195 20.24 -0.66 17.86
C ILE A 195 21.19 -1.84 17.73
N ASN A 196 20.75 -3.04 18.09
CA ASN A 196 21.59 -4.23 18.01
C ASN A 196 21.91 -4.64 16.56
N PHE A 197 21.03 -4.33 15.61
CA PHE A 197 21.29 -4.57 14.18
C PHE A 197 22.44 -3.70 13.64
N PHE A 198 22.58 -2.48 14.15
CA PHE A 198 23.65 -1.55 13.76
C PHE A 198 24.85 -1.54 14.72
N SER A 199 24.83 -2.38 15.74
CA SER A 199 25.91 -2.47 16.72
C SER A 199 26.94 -3.50 16.25
N ASP A 200 28.21 -3.10 16.24
CA ASP A 200 29.34 -4.00 15.98
C ASP A 200 29.75 -4.80 17.24
N GLU A 201 28.99 -4.68 18.33
CA GLU A 201 29.28 -5.38 19.58
C GLU A 201 29.00 -6.87 19.47
N ASN A 202 29.92 -7.68 19.99
CA ASN A 202 29.73 -9.13 20.08
C ASN A 202 28.60 -9.52 21.04
N ILE A 203 28.22 -8.63 21.96
CA ILE A 203 27.15 -8.85 22.94
C ILE A 203 26.04 -7.84 22.67
N PRO A 204 24.82 -8.29 22.33
CA PRO A 204 23.71 -7.38 22.08
C PRO A 204 23.36 -6.61 23.36
N TYR A 205 23.14 -5.30 23.21
CA TYR A 205 22.67 -4.48 24.31
C TYR A 205 21.29 -4.95 24.76
N ASN A 206 21.11 -5.05 26.08
CA ASN A 206 19.82 -5.39 26.65
C ASN A 206 18.87 -4.18 26.65
N LYS A 207 17.58 -4.50 26.60
CA LYS A 207 16.49 -3.51 26.53
C LYS A 207 16.48 -2.53 27.72
N PRO A 208 16.62 -2.96 29.00
CA PRO A 208 16.70 -2.03 30.13
C PRO A 208 17.85 -1.03 30.01
N TYR A 209 19.02 -1.46 29.55
CA TYR A 209 20.18 -0.60 29.36
C TYR A 209 19.92 0.47 28.30
N ILE A 210 19.36 0.09 27.15
CA ILE A 210 19.02 1.02 26.07
C ILE A 210 18.03 2.08 26.57
N LEU A 211 16.93 1.65 27.19
CA LEU A 211 15.89 2.57 27.67
C LEU A 211 16.42 3.51 28.75
N LYS A 212 17.21 3.00 29.71
CA LYS A 212 17.83 3.82 30.75
C LYS A 212 18.87 4.79 30.19
N THR A 213 19.58 4.42 29.13
CA THR A 213 20.58 5.28 28.50
C THR A 213 19.92 6.43 27.76
N ILE A 214 18.91 6.13 26.93
CA ILE A 214 18.24 7.14 26.10
C ILE A 214 17.29 8.03 26.92
N PHE A 215 16.49 7.44 27.81
CA PHE A 215 15.40 8.14 28.50
C PHE A 215 15.65 8.36 29.99
N LYS A 216 16.57 7.63 30.64
CA LYS A 216 16.75 7.56 32.11
C LYS A 216 15.57 7.01 32.91
N ASN A 217 14.33 7.29 32.48
CA ASN A 217 13.07 6.88 33.11
C ASN A 217 12.14 6.26 32.05
N GLU A 218 11.52 5.12 32.37
CA GLU A 218 10.53 4.47 31.51
C GLU A 218 9.33 5.37 31.20
N ARG A 219 9.00 6.30 32.10
CA ARG A 219 7.94 7.28 31.90
C ARG A 219 8.13 8.11 30.63
N TYR A 220 9.33 8.65 30.39
CA TYR A 220 9.60 9.47 29.19
C TYR A 220 9.53 8.64 27.91
N PHE A 221 9.87 7.35 27.99
CA PHE A 221 9.69 6.43 26.88
C PHE A 221 8.20 6.22 26.56
N SER A 222 7.37 5.96 27.59
CA SER A 222 5.91 5.82 27.42
C SER A 222 5.26 7.10 26.91
N GLU A 223 5.64 8.27 27.43
CA GLU A 223 5.16 9.57 26.95
C GLU A 223 5.55 9.80 25.49
N MET A 224 6.76 9.42 25.08
CA MET A 224 7.16 9.53 23.67
C MET A 224 6.35 8.61 22.75
N ILE A 225 6.00 7.39 23.19
CA ILE A 225 5.11 6.49 22.45
C ILE A 225 3.72 7.12 22.31
N ALA A 226 3.20 7.75 23.37
CA ALA A 226 1.91 8.41 23.34
C ALA A 226 1.94 9.63 22.40
N MET A 227 2.96 10.50 22.51
CA MET A 227 3.13 11.68 21.65
C MET A 227 3.50 11.34 20.21
N SER A 228 4.00 10.14 19.94
CA SER A 228 4.13 9.60 18.59
C SER A 228 2.83 9.02 18.06
N ASN A 229 1.69 9.28 18.72
CA ASN A 229 0.36 8.80 18.33
C ASN A 229 0.25 7.26 18.35
N GLY A 230 1.16 6.56 19.04
CA GLY A 230 1.26 5.10 18.99
C GLY A 230 1.71 4.55 17.62
N ILE A 231 2.29 5.40 16.76
CA ILE A 231 2.79 5.06 15.42
C ILE A 231 4.32 4.85 15.46
N PRO A 232 4.84 3.62 15.23
CA PRO A 232 6.28 3.34 15.20
C PRO A 232 7.11 4.25 14.30
N ARG A 233 6.59 4.61 13.13
CA ARG A 233 7.27 5.52 12.18
C ARG A 233 7.54 6.89 12.82
N ASN A 234 6.50 7.50 13.40
CA ASN A 234 6.59 8.79 14.06
C ASN A 234 7.50 8.73 15.28
N PHE A 235 7.44 7.64 16.05
CA PHE A 235 8.32 7.46 17.21
C PHE A 235 9.80 7.49 16.84
N LEU A 236 10.20 6.75 15.80
CA LEU A 236 11.59 6.73 15.36
C LEU A 236 12.05 8.10 14.83
N ARG A 237 11.15 8.81 14.12
CA ARG A 237 11.40 10.17 13.64
C ARG A 237 11.58 11.17 14.79
N ILE A 238 10.68 11.16 15.77
CA ILE A 238 10.75 12.01 16.97
C ILE A 238 12.03 11.71 17.73
N LEU A 239 12.36 10.43 17.94
CA LEU A 239 13.59 10.02 18.61
C LEU A 239 14.84 10.55 17.87
N GLN A 240 14.89 10.39 16.55
CA GLN A 240 16.01 10.89 15.75
C GLN A 240 16.19 12.41 15.90
N LEU A 241 15.11 13.17 15.86
CA LEU A 241 15.15 14.63 16.03
C LEU A 241 15.55 15.03 17.45
N CYS A 242 15.04 14.34 18.48
CA CYS A 242 15.45 14.55 19.86
C CYS A 242 16.96 14.32 20.03
N LEU A 243 17.47 13.20 19.51
CA LEU A 243 18.89 12.87 19.55
C LEU A 243 19.73 13.91 18.79
N GLY A 244 19.26 14.37 17.62
CA GLY A 244 19.92 15.43 16.87
C GLY A 244 20.05 16.74 17.65
N ARG A 245 19.00 17.14 18.38
CA ARG A 245 19.03 18.37 19.22
C ARG A 245 20.01 18.31 20.38
N ILE A 246 20.30 17.12 20.91
CA ILE A 246 21.32 16.92 21.93
C ILE A 246 22.68 16.51 21.34
N ASN A 247 22.88 16.68 20.03
CA ASN A 247 24.08 16.30 19.29
C ASN A 247 24.52 14.84 19.53
N TYR A 248 23.55 13.94 19.75
CA TYR A 248 23.76 12.54 20.07
C TYR A 248 24.59 12.29 21.35
N ASP A 249 24.78 13.28 22.22
CA ASP A 249 25.51 13.16 23.49
C ASP A 249 24.61 12.62 24.61
N LEU A 250 24.44 11.30 24.64
CA LEU A 250 23.73 10.58 25.71
C LEU A 250 24.53 10.44 27.01
N GLY A 251 25.79 10.89 27.04
CA GLY A 251 26.61 10.92 28.24
C GLY A 251 26.21 12.07 29.16
N ARG A 252 25.90 13.23 28.57
CA ARG A 252 25.49 14.44 29.30
C ARG A 252 23.99 14.67 29.28
N TYR A 253 23.32 14.31 28.19
CA TYR A 253 21.91 14.57 27.99
C TYR A 253 21.10 13.27 27.89
N PHE A 254 19.78 13.40 27.91
CA PHE A 254 18.85 12.31 27.72
C PHE A 254 17.54 12.87 27.15
N VAL A 255 16.72 11.99 26.58
CA VAL A 255 15.44 12.35 25.98
C VAL A 255 14.38 12.46 27.08
N HIS A 256 14.00 13.70 27.44
CA HIS A 256 12.98 14.01 28.43
C HIS A 256 11.74 14.67 27.81
N ILE A 257 10.67 14.78 28.61
CA ILE A 257 9.36 15.23 28.13
C ILE A 257 9.36 16.62 27.45
N TYR A 258 10.09 17.60 28.00
CA TYR A 258 10.16 18.92 27.38
C TYR A 258 10.78 18.87 25.97
N LEU A 259 11.90 18.14 25.80
CA LEU A 259 12.55 17.96 24.50
C LEU A 259 11.62 17.26 23.51
N ILE A 260 10.95 16.19 23.95
CA ILE A 260 9.95 15.48 23.14
C ILE A 260 8.86 16.45 22.69
N SER A 261 8.27 17.22 23.62
CA SER A 261 7.18 18.14 23.32
C SER A 261 7.57 19.21 22.31
N GLU A 262 8.78 19.78 22.43
CA GLU A 262 9.28 20.77 21.50
C GLU A 262 9.54 20.17 20.11
N VAL A 263 10.05 18.94 20.02
CA VAL A 263 10.24 18.26 18.73
C VAL A 263 8.91 17.98 18.05
N VAL A 264 7.92 17.48 18.80
CA VAL A 264 6.62 17.14 18.24
C VAL A 264 5.85 18.40 17.80
N MET A 265 5.94 19.51 18.56
CA MET A 265 5.41 20.80 18.12
C MET A 265 6.11 21.35 16.87
N ASP A 266 7.43 21.20 16.77
CA ASP A 266 8.19 21.64 15.59
C ASP A 266 7.81 20.84 14.33
N ILE A 267 7.64 19.52 14.44
CA ILE A 267 7.13 18.69 13.33
C ILE A 267 5.77 19.22 12.88
N TYR A 268 4.86 19.49 13.82
CA TYR A 268 3.56 20.03 13.48
C TYR A 268 3.66 21.37 12.75
N LEU A 269 4.45 22.33 13.27
CA LEU A 269 4.55 23.67 12.69
C LEU A 269 5.25 23.69 11.33
N ASN A 270 6.37 22.99 11.21
CA ASN A 270 7.25 23.10 10.06
C ASN A 270 6.93 22.10 8.95
N GLU A 271 6.35 20.94 9.28
CA GLU A 271 6.08 19.88 8.30
C GLU A 271 4.57 19.69 8.05
N ARG A 272 3.73 19.63 9.10
CA ARG A 272 2.31 19.27 8.91
C ARG A 272 1.44 20.46 8.55
N ARG A 273 1.55 21.56 9.31
CA ARG A 273 0.77 22.78 9.12
C ARG A 273 1.16 23.53 7.84
N SER A 274 2.45 23.55 7.51
CA SER A 274 2.98 24.17 6.28
C SER A 274 2.45 23.51 5.01
N ASN A 275 2.17 22.21 5.06
CA ASN A 275 1.62 21.43 3.95
C ASN A 275 0.08 21.44 3.87
N MET A 276 -0.60 22.17 4.76
CA MET A 276 -2.05 22.23 4.77
C MET A 276 -2.57 23.19 3.68
N PRO A 277 -3.53 22.76 2.83
CA PRO A 277 -4.16 23.66 1.87
C PRO A 277 -4.96 24.74 2.61
N MET A 278 -4.71 26.02 2.27
CA MET A 278 -5.45 27.17 2.78
C MET A 278 -6.91 27.10 2.32
N ASN A 279 -7.83 26.81 3.24
CA ASN A 279 -9.28 26.90 3.01
C ASN A 279 -9.95 27.56 4.23
N ASP A 280 -10.62 28.69 4.00
CA ASP A 280 -11.15 29.58 5.04
C ASP A 280 -12.43 29.05 5.73
N ALA A 281 -13.07 28.02 5.18
CA ALA A 281 -14.27 27.37 5.74
C ALA A 281 -14.03 25.93 6.21
N SER A 282 -12.82 25.63 6.72
CA SER A 282 -12.34 24.26 6.88
C SER A 282 -12.77 23.57 8.19
N VAL A 283 -13.00 22.25 8.08
CA VAL A 283 -13.14 21.28 9.19
C VAL A 283 -12.07 21.47 10.28
N TYR A 284 -10.88 21.91 9.88
CA TYR A 284 -9.76 22.24 10.75
C TYR A 284 -10.10 23.28 11.83
N ASN A 285 -10.85 24.33 11.49
CA ASN A 285 -11.22 25.37 12.46
C ASN A 285 -12.21 24.85 13.50
N VAL A 286 -13.13 23.97 13.09
CA VAL A 286 -14.06 23.28 14.00
C VAL A 286 -13.28 22.41 14.99
N ILE A 287 -12.28 21.67 14.50
CA ILE A 287 -11.40 20.86 15.34
C ILE A 287 -10.60 21.71 16.33
N ASN A 288 -10.05 22.86 15.90
CA ASN A 288 -9.35 23.78 16.81
C ASN A 288 -10.26 24.22 17.95
N LYS A 289 -11.47 24.70 17.61
CA LYS A 289 -12.44 25.16 18.61
C LYS A 289 -12.82 24.05 19.58
N TYR A 290 -12.93 22.82 19.10
CA TYR A 290 -13.20 21.66 19.96
C TYR A 290 -12.08 21.37 20.94
N ILE A 291 -10.82 21.34 20.48
CA ILE A 291 -9.65 21.11 21.33
C ILE A 291 -9.57 22.20 22.40
N GLU A 292 -9.77 23.46 22.01
CA GLU A 292 -9.73 24.60 22.93
C GLU A 292 -10.81 24.52 24.01
N THR A 293 -12.00 24.03 23.65
CA THR A 293 -13.15 23.98 24.58
C THR A 293 -13.10 22.76 25.49
N ASN A 294 -12.80 21.59 24.93
CA ASN A 294 -12.92 20.31 25.63
C ASN A 294 -11.59 19.79 26.16
N GLN A 295 -10.47 20.36 25.71
CA GLN A 295 -9.10 19.90 26.01
C GLN A 295 -8.88 18.41 25.75
N ASN A 296 -9.66 17.83 24.83
CA ASN A 296 -9.62 16.42 24.48
C ASN A 296 -8.97 16.22 23.11
N ILE A 297 -8.08 15.23 23.03
CA ILE A 297 -7.41 14.83 21.78
C ILE A 297 -8.30 13.92 20.92
N PHE A 298 -9.27 13.24 21.51
CA PHE A 298 -10.19 12.31 20.83
C PHE A 298 -11.52 12.97 20.51
N PHE A 299 -12.08 12.65 19.34
CA PHE A 299 -13.41 13.09 18.96
C PHE A 299 -14.04 12.13 17.95
N VAL A 300 -15.35 12.29 17.72
CA VAL A 300 -16.11 11.47 16.77
C VAL A 300 -16.83 12.38 15.76
N ILE A 301 -16.93 11.92 14.52
CA ILE A 301 -17.69 12.55 13.44
C ILE A 301 -18.73 11.57 12.92
N SER A 302 -19.95 12.02 12.65
CA SER A 302 -20.99 11.17 12.06
C SER A 302 -20.58 10.65 10.68
N THR A 303 -20.96 9.42 10.34
CA THR A 303 -20.63 8.82 9.03
C THR A 303 -21.17 9.65 7.86
N GLU A 304 -22.28 10.37 8.05
CA GLU A 304 -22.84 11.29 7.06
C GLU A 304 -21.92 12.50 6.83
N GLN A 305 -21.48 13.17 7.90
CA GLN A 305 -20.55 14.30 7.79
C GLN A 305 -19.19 13.87 7.24
N VAL A 306 -18.70 12.67 7.60
CA VAL A 306 -17.45 12.13 7.03
C VAL A 306 -17.55 12.01 5.50
N LYS A 307 -18.72 11.62 4.97
CA LYS A 307 -18.93 11.58 3.51
C LYS A 307 -19.00 12.98 2.92
N LYS A 308 -19.76 13.89 3.55
CA LYS A 308 -19.95 15.26 3.09
C LYS A 308 -18.64 16.06 3.03
N PHE A 309 -17.79 15.91 4.04
CA PHE A 309 -16.50 16.62 4.15
C PHE A 309 -15.31 15.69 3.90
N SER A 310 -15.50 14.66 3.08
CA SER A 310 -14.47 13.63 2.84
C SER A 310 -13.17 14.21 2.31
N VAL A 311 -13.21 15.22 1.44
CA VAL A 311 -12.02 15.89 0.90
C VAL A 311 -11.20 16.54 2.02
N ASP A 312 -11.84 17.38 2.85
CA ASP A 312 -11.15 18.09 3.93
C ASP A 312 -10.62 17.12 4.99
N ILE A 313 -11.41 16.11 5.37
CA ILE A 313 -10.99 15.10 6.35
C ILE A 313 -9.82 14.28 5.80
N ASN A 314 -9.88 13.86 4.54
CA ASN A 314 -8.78 13.12 3.91
C ASN A 314 -7.52 13.98 3.80
N ASN A 315 -7.63 15.27 3.51
CA ASN A 315 -6.50 16.19 3.50
C ASN A 315 -5.85 16.30 4.90
N LEU A 316 -6.65 16.37 5.96
CA LEU A 316 -6.16 16.40 7.34
C LEU A 316 -5.51 15.08 7.77
N ILE A 317 -5.99 13.95 7.24
CA ILE A 317 -5.38 12.63 7.47
C ILE A 317 -4.06 12.52 6.69
N TYR A 318 -4.05 12.96 5.43
CA TYR A 318 -2.86 12.94 4.57
C TYR A 318 -1.72 13.81 5.12
N THR A 319 -2.06 14.96 5.69
CA THR A 319 -1.10 15.85 6.37
C THR A 319 -0.75 15.39 7.79
N GLU A 320 -1.25 14.23 8.23
CA GLU A 320 -1.06 13.66 9.57
C GLU A 320 -1.49 14.58 10.72
N ILE A 321 -2.40 15.52 10.45
CA ILE A 321 -3.00 16.37 11.49
C ILE A 321 -4.08 15.60 12.24
N LEU A 322 -4.76 14.69 11.54
CA LEU A 322 -5.75 13.78 12.08
C LEU A 322 -5.35 12.33 11.86
N HIS A 323 -5.66 11.50 12.84
CA HIS A 323 -5.46 10.07 12.78
C HIS A 323 -6.77 9.36 13.06
N ARG A 324 -7.12 8.40 12.20
CA ARG A 324 -8.34 7.62 12.37
C ARG A 324 -8.11 6.50 13.37
N ILE A 325 -9.05 6.33 14.28
CA ILE A 325 -9.07 5.18 15.19
C ILE A 325 -9.62 3.96 14.44
N PRO A 326 -8.90 2.82 14.43
CA PRO A 326 -9.39 1.59 13.83
C PRO A 326 -10.74 1.15 14.41
N SER A 327 -11.62 0.65 13.55
CA SER A 327 -12.92 0.14 14.00
C SER A 327 -12.80 -1.09 14.90
N SER A 328 -11.69 -1.84 14.83
CA SER A 328 -11.41 -2.99 15.70
C SER A 328 -11.25 -2.63 17.17
N ILE A 329 -10.92 -1.36 17.47
CA ILE A 329 -10.70 -0.83 18.81
C ILE A 329 -11.75 0.23 19.19
N THR A 330 -12.77 0.40 18.33
CA THR A 330 -13.87 1.33 18.56
C THR A 330 -15.06 0.56 19.15
N PRO A 331 -15.75 1.07 20.19
CA PRO A 331 -16.95 0.44 20.72
C PRO A 331 -18.03 0.24 19.64
N ASN A 332 -18.71 -0.91 19.65
CA ASN A 332 -19.74 -1.27 18.67
C ASN A 332 -20.82 -0.17 18.49
N LYS A 333 -21.23 0.48 19.59
CA LYS A 333 -22.24 1.55 19.58
C LYS A 333 -21.84 2.78 18.74
N ILE A 334 -20.55 2.99 18.50
CA ILE A 334 -20.01 4.12 17.72
C ILE A 334 -19.74 3.70 16.28
N MET A 335 -19.33 2.45 16.07
CA MET A 335 -18.82 1.93 14.80
C MET A 335 -19.80 2.13 13.61
N ASP A 336 -21.09 1.99 13.86
CA ASP A 336 -22.14 2.03 12.84
C ASP A 336 -22.48 3.47 12.41
N SER A 337 -22.62 4.39 13.37
CA SER A 337 -23.11 5.75 13.13
C SER A 337 -21.99 6.80 13.02
N TYR A 338 -20.80 6.51 13.55
CA TYR A 338 -19.71 7.46 13.68
C TYR A 338 -18.37 6.86 13.26
N LYS A 339 -17.40 7.77 13.06
CA LYS A 339 -15.98 7.46 12.93
C LYS A 339 -15.22 8.23 13.98
N ALA A 340 -14.32 7.54 14.68
CA ALA A 340 -13.52 8.11 15.74
C ALA A 340 -12.14 8.52 15.21
N TYR A 341 -11.67 9.65 15.70
CA TYR A 341 -10.41 10.27 15.31
C TYR A 341 -9.70 10.78 16.56
N PHE A 342 -8.41 11.00 16.43
CA PHE A 342 -7.66 11.81 17.37
C PHE A 342 -6.74 12.76 16.62
N VAL A 343 -6.42 13.85 17.31
CA VAL A 343 -5.58 14.93 16.78
C VAL A 343 -4.12 14.58 17.00
N ASP A 344 -3.26 15.02 16.10
CA ASP A 344 -1.82 14.97 16.32
C ASP A 344 -1.42 15.62 17.66
N ALA A 345 -0.55 14.94 18.42
CA ALA A 345 -0.04 15.43 19.69
C ALA A 345 0.67 16.80 19.58
N GLY A 346 1.38 17.06 18.48
CA GLY A 346 2.08 18.33 18.26
C GLY A 346 1.14 19.50 18.13
N LYS A 347 0.08 19.31 17.33
CA LYS A 347 -1.02 20.27 17.22
C LYS A 347 -1.71 20.51 18.56
N TYR A 348 -2.06 19.43 19.28
CA TYR A 348 -2.73 19.52 20.57
C TYR A 348 -1.89 20.32 21.59
N LEU A 349 -0.62 19.97 21.74
CA LEU A 349 0.30 20.66 22.66
C LEU A 349 0.55 22.11 22.25
N TYR A 350 0.67 22.39 20.95
CA TYR A 350 0.82 23.74 20.44
C TYR A 350 -0.38 24.63 20.81
N LEU A 351 -1.61 24.15 20.57
CA LEU A 351 -2.83 24.89 20.89
C LEU A 351 -2.97 25.14 22.40
N LEU A 352 -2.68 24.13 23.23
CA LEU A 352 -2.66 24.32 24.69
C LEU A 352 -1.59 25.34 25.09
N LYS A 353 -0.37 25.24 24.55
CA LYS A 353 0.71 26.17 24.89
C LYS A 353 0.39 27.63 24.55
N GLU A 354 -0.35 27.87 23.46
CA GLU A 354 -0.78 29.23 23.08
C GLU A 354 -1.88 29.81 23.97
N LYS A 355 -2.82 28.98 24.46
CA LYS A 355 -4.03 29.47 25.14
C LYS A 355 -4.13 29.15 26.64
N ASP A 356 -3.59 28.02 27.06
CA ASP A 356 -3.68 27.50 28.42
C ASP A 356 -2.33 26.87 28.85
N ARG A 357 -1.47 27.71 29.42
CA ARG A 357 -0.15 27.28 29.89
C ARG A 357 -0.23 26.23 31.01
N GLU A 358 -1.25 26.31 31.87
CA GLU A 358 -1.45 25.32 32.93
C GLU A 358 -1.90 23.98 32.34
N GLY A 359 -2.85 24.02 31.40
CA GLY A 359 -3.26 22.86 30.61
C GLY A 359 -2.11 22.22 29.84
N TYR A 360 -1.21 23.01 29.25
CA TYR A 360 0.02 22.50 28.61
C TYR A 360 0.91 21.76 29.61
N LEU A 361 1.19 22.33 30.78
CA LEU A 361 2.01 21.68 31.81
C LEU A 361 1.35 20.41 32.37
N ALA A 362 0.02 20.44 32.55
CA ALA A 362 -0.75 19.28 32.96
C ALA A 362 -0.70 18.17 31.90
N ALA A 363 -0.84 18.54 30.62
CA ALA A 363 -0.73 17.62 29.50
C ALA A 363 0.66 16.99 29.43
N LEU A 364 1.75 17.74 29.62
CA LEU A 364 3.10 17.14 29.70
C LEU A 364 3.23 16.13 30.83
N THR A 365 2.49 16.32 31.92
CA THR A 365 2.60 15.47 33.10
C THR A 365 1.79 14.17 32.95
N ASN A 366 0.70 14.17 32.18
CA ASN A 366 -0.24 13.06 32.09
C ASN A 366 -0.64 12.72 30.65
N PHE A 367 0.24 12.97 29.67
CA PHE A 367 -0.07 12.69 28.27
C PHE A 367 -0.23 11.19 28.06
N ALA A 368 -1.46 10.74 27.88
CA ALA A 368 -1.79 9.34 27.63
C ALA A 368 -2.68 9.23 26.40
N LEU A 369 -2.28 8.38 25.45
CA LEU A 369 -3.10 8.01 24.30
C LEU A 369 -3.84 6.71 24.60
N VAL A 370 -4.70 6.77 25.62
CA VAL A 370 -5.63 5.71 25.98
C VAL A 370 -6.98 6.08 25.37
N ILE A 371 -7.49 5.23 24.47
CA ILE A 371 -8.82 5.42 23.92
C ILE A 371 -9.79 5.29 25.10
N PRO A 372 -10.60 6.30 25.40
CA PRO A 372 -11.52 6.22 26.53
C PRO A 372 -12.48 5.04 26.35
N ASP A 373 -12.65 4.24 27.41
CA ASP A 373 -13.61 3.12 27.43
C ASP A 373 -15.03 3.63 27.09
N ASP A 374 -15.34 4.85 27.53
CA ASP A 374 -16.51 5.62 27.14
C ASP A 374 -16.17 6.73 26.15
N LEU A 375 -15.72 6.38 24.93
CA LEU A 375 -15.91 7.26 23.77
C LEU A 375 -17.39 7.74 23.63
N LEU A 376 -18.32 7.05 24.30
CA LEU A 376 -19.72 7.41 24.49
C LEU A 376 -19.93 8.67 25.35
N GLU A 377 -19.11 8.95 26.36
CA GLU A 377 -19.21 10.22 27.11
C GLU A 377 -18.87 11.40 26.19
N ASN A 378 -17.94 11.20 25.25
CA ASN A 378 -17.64 12.14 24.18
C ASN A 378 -18.76 12.26 23.12
N LEU A 379 -19.79 11.40 23.10
CA LEU A 379 -20.95 11.60 22.23
C LEU A 379 -21.78 12.83 22.63
N LYS A 380 -21.71 13.28 23.89
CA LYS A 380 -22.33 14.57 24.27
C LYS A 380 -21.59 15.77 23.66
N ASN A 381 -20.32 15.58 23.34
CA ASN A 381 -19.44 16.56 22.69
C ASN A 381 -19.17 16.15 21.23
N ILE A 382 -20.18 15.63 20.51
CA ILE A 382 -20.06 15.36 19.08
C ILE A 382 -19.56 16.62 18.38
N LEU A 383 -18.52 16.44 17.57
CA LEU A 383 -18.05 17.49 16.69
C LEU A 383 -19.09 17.66 15.57
N TRP A 384 -19.99 18.63 15.73
CA TRP A 384 -20.88 19.05 14.66
C TRP A 384 -20.09 19.92 13.69
N ILE A 385 -19.64 19.30 12.59
CA ILE A 385 -19.03 19.97 11.42
C ILE A 385 -20.13 20.59 10.55
#